data_AF-A0A9P6N0F1-F1
#
_entry.id   AF-A0A9P6N0F1-F1
#
_cell.length_a   1.000
_cell.length_b   1.000
_cell.length_c   1.000
_cell.angle_alpha   90.00
_cell.angle_beta   90.00
_cell.angle_gamma   90.00
#
_symmetry.space_group_name_H-M   'P 1'
#
loop_
_entity.id
_entity.type
_entity.pdbx_description
1 polymer ?
#
loop_
_entity_poly.entity_id
_entity_poly.type
_entity_poly.pdbx_seq_one_letter_code
_entity_poly.pdbx_strand_id
1 'polypeptide(L)'
;MVWPFSSSSSDKNKKDTPFPDASSVASSALDTLGNASQDAKELFQSTKESLKEITSEAEDLATNAVSSKSLIKYSVKHAINDTVDDIPESVRPYVITSTVLGIAAFAVVFYRTRLRRIPTSSYLTPNSLQGKRILKGKVTSVGDSDNFRFYHTPGGIWAGWGWLRHVPKESKGLKNQTLHIRVAGVDAPEGAHFGMPAQPFSQESLQWLRGELLGKTVLVKPYAKDRYDRVVSMAWYPGLIPFFKKNVSVEMLKMGYAQIYRQSGAEYGGMLSTFENLEAQAKRHKTGIWSQKKMVSAADHKKQYLRGDTDALNDDANKDSTKTLSSLEKLELFKASTGKSQHEEGVVESGFEVSADFLKMQQQLSVSKQEMNTLQERISGLEKELTEVRELIAFNPIK
;
A
#
# COMPACT_ATOMS: atom_id res chain seq x y z
N MET A 1 55.64 60.04 -48.61
CA MET A 1 54.91 58.83 -49.04
C MET A 1 53.42 59.11 -48.82
N VAL A 2 52.70 59.73 -49.76
CA VAL A 2 52.12 59.16 -51.01
C VAL A 2 51.07 58.09 -50.62
N TRP A 3 49.76 58.40 -50.48
CA TRP A 3 48.67 58.59 -51.50
C TRP A 3 48.52 57.41 -52.50
N PRO A 4 47.33 57.07 -53.04
CA PRO A 4 46.19 57.97 -53.26
C PRO A 4 44.74 57.44 -53.12
N PHE A 5 43.85 58.44 -53.16
CA PHE A 5 42.45 58.53 -53.59
C PHE A 5 42.16 58.11 -55.05
N SER A 6 40.86 58.11 -55.40
CA SER A 6 40.24 58.36 -56.74
C SER A 6 40.02 57.13 -57.64
N SER A 7 38.95 56.96 -58.43
CA SER A 7 37.59 57.53 -58.62
C SER A 7 36.90 56.68 -59.73
N SER A 8 35.56 56.77 -59.88
CA SER A 8 34.76 56.59 -61.14
C SER A 8 33.35 56.12 -60.76
N SER A 9 32.32 56.99 -60.71
CA SER A 9 31.48 57.49 -61.81
C SER A 9 30.18 56.68 -61.99
N SER A 10 29.05 57.35 -61.68
CA SER A 10 27.73 57.30 -62.34
C SER A 10 27.21 55.96 -62.88
N ASP A 11 26.11 55.45 -62.30
CA ASP A 11 24.83 55.50 -63.05
C ASP A 11 23.58 55.25 -62.20
N LYS A 12 22.54 55.98 -62.59
CA LYS A 12 21.21 56.07 -61.97
C LYS A 12 20.36 54.84 -62.32
N ASN A 13 19.87 54.10 -61.33
CA ASN A 13 18.46 53.63 -61.36
C ASN A 13 18.03 53.01 -60.02
N LYS A 14 17.11 53.69 -59.34
CA LYS A 14 16.35 53.20 -58.20
C LYS A 14 15.07 52.57 -58.75
N LYS A 15 14.87 51.27 -58.52
CA LYS A 15 13.55 50.63 -58.59
C LYS A 15 13.37 49.80 -57.33
N ASP A 16 12.43 50.25 -56.50
CA ASP A 16 11.96 49.59 -55.30
C ASP A 16 11.28 48.26 -55.69
N THR A 17 11.78 47.13 -55.19
CA THR A 17 11.06 45.85 -55.19
C THR A 17 10.30 45.71 -53.87
N PRO A 18 8.98 45.46 -53.88
CA PRO A 18 8.21 45.35 -52.65
C PRO A 18 8.58 44.06 -51.89
N PHE A 19 8.73 44.18 -50.57
CA PHE A 19 8.80 43.03 -49.66
C PHE A 19 7.51 42.18 -49.79
N PRO A 20 7.60 40.84 -49.81
CA PRO A 20 6.42 39.99 -49.87
C PRO A 20 5.59 40.16 -48.59
N ASP A 21 4.28 40.30 -48.77
CA ASP A 21 3.31 40.59 -47.72
C ASP A 21 3.23 39.41 -46.72
N ALA A 22 3.43 39.69 -45.43
CA ALA A 22 3.55 38.68 -44.36
C ALA A 22 2.27 37.84 -44.16
N SER A 23 1.14 38.32 -44.67
CA SER A 23 -0.16 37.63 -44.71
C SER A 23 -0.15 36.41 -45.64
N SER A 24 0.57 36.48 -46.76
CA SER A 24 0.63 35.41 -47.78
C SER A 24 1.48 34.22 -47.34
N VAL A 25 2.58 34.48 -46.63
CA VAL A 25 3.51 33.45 -46.14
C VAL A 25 2.90 32.68 -44.97
N ALA A 26 2.21 33.38 -44.06
CA ALA A 26 1.50 32.77 -42.94
C ALA A 26 0.34 31.86 -43.39
N SER A 27 -0.39 32.26 -44.44
CA SER A 27 -1.49 31.46 -45.01
C SER A 27 -0.97 30.17 -45.66
N SER A 28 0.13 30.24 -46.43
CA SER A 28 0.75 29.04 -47.01
C SER A 28 1.25 28.05 -45.95
N ALA A 29 1.78 28.55 -44.83
CA ALA A 29 2.25 27.70 -43.73
C ALA A 29 1.08 27.07 -42.95
N LEU A 30 -0.02 27.79 -42.77
CA LEU A 30 -1.26 27.29 -42.16
C LEU A 30 -1.96 26.24 -43.04
N ASP A 31 -1.99 26.44 -44.35
CA ASP A 31 -2.54 25.47 -45.30
C ASP A 31 -1.66 24.21 -45.35
N THR A 32 -0.33 24.36 -45.29
CA THR A 32 0.60 23.22 -45.24
C THR A 32 0.47 22.44 -43.91
N LEU A 33 0.25 23.11 -42.79
CA LEU A 33 -0.02 22.49 -41.48
C LEU A 33 -1.42 21.85 -41.41
N GLY A 34 -2.42 22.44 -42.08
CA GLY A 34 -3.78 21.90 -42.20
C GLY A 34 -3.80 20.59 -42.98
N ASN A 35 -3.14 20.57 -44.13
CA ASN A 35 -3.02 19.38 -44.99
C ASN A 35 -2.23 18.26 -44.29
N ALA A 36 -1.10 18.57 -43.65
CA ALA A 36 -0.34 17.58 -42.89
C ALA A 36 -1.12 16.98 -41.69
N SER A 37 -2.04 17.75 -41.11
CA SER A 37 -2.95 17.27 -40.04
C SER A 37 -4.06 16.36 -40.57
N GLN A 38 -4.54 16.60 -41.79
CA GLN A 38 -5.49 15.72 -42.47
C GLN A 38 -4.82 14.42 -42.93
N ASP A 39 -3.64 14.51 -43.55
CA ASP A 39 -2.86 13.34 -43.98
C ASP A 39 -2.48 12.45 -42.79
N ALA A 40 -2.12 13.05 -41.66
CA ALA A 40 -1.85 12.31 -40.43
C ALA A 40 -3.10 11.62 -39.86
N LYS A 41 -4.29 12.23 -39.99
CA LYS A 41 -5.56 11.62 -39.56
C LYS A 41 -5.97 10.47 -40.48
N GLU A 42 -5.74 10.61 -41.78
CA GLU A 42 -6.03 9.56 -42.77
C GLU A 42 -5.09 8.38 -42.60
N LEU A 43 -3.78 8.62 -42.38
CA LEU A 43 -2.83 7.58 -42.01
C LEU A 43 -3.20 6.91 -40.68
N PHE A 44 -3.67 7.66 -39.69
CA PHE A 44 -4.08 7.09 -38.40
C PHE A 44 -5.37 6.25 -38.51
N GLN A 45 -6.29 6.62 -39.39
CA GLN A 45 -7.50 5.82 -39.64
C GLN A 45 -7.18 4.58 -40.47
N SER A 46 -6.37 4.72 -41.52
CA SER A 46 -5.85 3.61 -42.32
C SER A 46 -5.12 2.59 -41.44
N THR A 47 -4.17 3.04 -40.60
CA THR A 47 -3.45 2.15 -39.67
C THR A 47 -4.37 1.55 -38.61
N LYS A 48 -5.41 2.26 -38.16
CA LYS A 48 -6.40 1.71 -37.22
C LYS A 48 -7.30 0.65 -37.86
N GLU A 49 -7.63 0.80 -39.14
CA GLU A 49 -8.39 -0.19 -39.90
C GLU A 49 -7.54 -1.42 -40.22
N SER A 50 -6.28 -1.23 -40.66
CA SER A 50 -5.34 -2.33 -40.84
C SER A 50 -5.04 -3.07 -39.53
N LEU A 51 -4.92 -2.35 -38.41
CA LEU A 51 -4.75 -2.99 -37.10
C LEU A 51 -5.99 -3.77 -36.66
N LYS A 52 -7.20 -3.30 -37.00
CA LYS A 52 -8.44 -4.05 -36.73
C LYS A 52 -8.52 -5.33 -37.55
N GLU A 53 -8.15 -5.27 -38.82
CA GLU A 53 -8.13 -6.41 -39.73
C GLU A 53 -7.09 -7.46 -39.28
N ILE A 54 -5.89 -7.03 -38.89
CA ILE A 54 -4.86 -7.89 -38.31
C ILE A 54 -5.32 -8.50 -36.98
N THR A 55 -6.07 -7.77 -36.15
CA THR A 55 -6.60 -8.32 -34.89
C THR A 55 -7.71 -9.34 -35.11
N SER A 56 -8.60 -9.16 -36.10
CA SER A 56 -9.61 -10.16 -36.43
C SER A 56 -9.00 -11.41 -37.06
N GLU A 57 -7.99 -11.25 -37.92
CA GLU A 57 -7.28 -12.36 -38.53
C GLU A 57 -6.43 -13.15 -37.50
N ALA A 58 -5.87 -12.45 -36.51
CA ALA A 58 -5.19 -13.08 -35.38
C ALA A 58 -6.15 -13.84 -34.43
N GLU A 59 -7.39 -13.37 -34.28
CA GLU A 59 -8.44 -14.06 -33.50
C GLU A 59 -8.95 -15.33 -34.22
N ASP A 60 -9.09 -15.29 -35.55
CA ASP A 60 -9.45 -16.45 -36.39
C ASP A 60 -8.30 -17.48 -36.54
N LEU A 61 -7.04 -17.04 -36.45
CA LEU A 61 -5.89 -17.94 -36.40
C LEU A 61 -5.70 -18.55 -35.00
N ALA A 62 -6.07 -17.84 -33.93
CA ALA A 62 -5.98 -18.34 -32.56
C ALA A 62 -6.98 -19.47 -32.27
N THR A 63 -8.13 -19.52 -32.97
CA THR A 63 -9.10 -20.61 -32.86
C THR A 63 -8.66 -21.88 -33.61
N ASN A 64 -7.77 -21.77 -34.60
CA ASN A 64 -7.27 -22.88 -35.41
C ASN A 64 -5.83 -23.35 -35.04
N ALA A 65 -5.15 -22.65 -34.13
CA ALA A 65 -3.74 -22.90 -33.82
C ALA A 65 -3.50 -23.96 -32.73
N VAL A 66 -3.72 -25.25 -33.07
CA VAL A 66 -3.03 -26.36 -32.37
C VAL A 66 -1.70 -26.74 -33.05
N SER A 67 -1.33 -26.15 -34.19
CA SER A 67 -0.06 -26.50 -34.86
C SER A 67 0.50 -25.38 -35.77
N SER A 68 1.02 -24.28 -35.21
CA SER A 68 1.44 -23.16 -36.10
C SER A 68 2.40 -22.12 -35.49
N LYS A 69 3.32 -22.48 -34.57
CA LYS A 69 4.35 -21.51 -34.11
C LYS A 69 5.32 -21.07 -35.23
N SER A 70 5.60 -21.94 -36.20
CA SER A 70 6.48 -21.65 -37.34
C SER A 70 5.78 -20.82 -38.42
N LEU A 71 4.52 -21.13 -38.71
CA LEU A 71 3.71 -20.44 -39.73
C LEU A 71 3.34 -19.02 -39.30
N ILE A 72 2.94 -18.82 -38.04
CA ILE A 72 2.68 -17.48 -37.50
C ILE A 72 3.96 -16.63 -37.52
N LYS A 73 5.11 -17.22 -37.17
CA LYS A 73 6.40 -16.51 -37.20
C LYS A 73 6.80 -16.10 -38.63
N TYR A 74 6.50 -16.94 -39.64
CA TYR A 74 6.79 -16.64 -41.04
C TYR A 74 5.87 -15.54 -41.59
N SER A 75 4.55 -15.67 -41.36
CA SER A 75 3.54 -14.72 -41.84
C SER A 75 3.74 -13.33 -41.24
N VAL A 76 3.99 -13.25 -39.92
CA VAL A 76 4.27 -11.97 -39.24
C VAL A 76 5.57 -11.34 -39.75
N LYS A 77 6.61 -12.15 -40.01
CA LYS A 77 7.88 -11.64 -40.53
C LYS A 77 7.75 -11.09 -41.95
N HIS A 78 6.94 -11.73 -42.80
CA HIS A 78 6.70 -11.27 -44.17
C HIS A 78 5.87 -9.98 -44.17
N ALA A 79 4.76 -9.94 -43.42
CA ALA A 79 3.91 -8.76 -43.31
C ALA A 79 4.66 -7.52 -42.76
N ILE A 80 5.58 -7.70 -41.81
CA ILE A 80 6.43 -6.62 -41.29
C ILE A 80 7.46 -6.16 -42.33
N ASN A 81 8.01 -7.07 -43.12
CA ASN A 81 8.99 -6.68 -44.15
C ASN A 81 8.31 -5.94 -45.31
N ASP A 82 7.18 -6.45 -45.80
CA ASP A 82 6.45 -5.85 -46.94
C ASP A 82 5.96 -4.43 -46.59
N THR A 83 5.50 -4.21 -45.35
CA THR A 83 5.10 -2.87 -44.88
C THR A 83 6.25 -1.89 -44.61
N VAL A 84 7.47 -2.39 -44.39
CA VAL A 84 8.67 -1.56 -44.16
C VAL A 84 9.36 -1.19 -45.48
N ASP A 85 9.25 -2.05 -46.51
CA ASP A 85 9.83 -1.81 -47.83
C ASP A 85 9.07 -0.76 -48.65
N ASP A 86 7.76 -0.58 -48.42
CA ASP A 86 6.92 0.46 -49.03
C ASP A 86 7.19 1.88 -48.47
N ILE A 87 8.00 2.02 -47.43
CA ILE A 87 8.32 3.32 -46.81
C ILE A 87 9.50 3.97 -47.54
N PRO A 88 9.37 5.24 -48.00
CA PRO A 88 10.46 5.96 -48.67
C PRO A 88 11.75 5.96 -47.83
N GLU A 89 12.91 5.74 -48.46
CA GLU A 89 14.19 5.64 -47.75
C GLU A 89 14.53 6.87 -46.90
N SER A 90 14.05 8.05 -47.29
CA SER A 90 14.24 9.30 -46.56
C SER A 90 13.49 9.35 -45.21
N VAL A 91 12.34 8.67 -45.10
CA VAL A 91 11.51 8.68 -43.88
C VAL A 91 11.68 7.43 -43.02
N ARG A 92 12.20 6.34 -43.61
CA ARG A 92 12.50 5.07 -42.94
C ARG A 92 13.24 5.21 -41.59
N PRO A 93 14.32 5.99 -41.44
CA PRO A 93 14.99 6.13 -40.14
C PRO A 93 14.11 6.81 -39.08
N TYR A 94 13.23 7.73 -39.47
CA TYR A 94 12.30 8.40 -38.55
C TYR A 94 11.16 7.49 -38.10
N VAL A 95 10.65 6.62 -38.98
CA VAL A 95 9.64 5.61 -38.63
C VAL A 95 10.20 4.56 -37.68
N ILE A 96 11.41 4.06 -37.95
CA ILE A 96 12.08 3.09 -37.07
C ILE A 96 12.35 3.72 -35.71
N THR A 97 12.94 4.92 -35.67
CA THR A 97 13.26 5.59 -34.39
C THR A 97 12.00 5.93 -33.58
N SER A 98 10.94 6.45 -34.21
CA SER A 98 9.67 6.75 -33.53
C SER A 98 8.99 5.49 -33.02
N THR A 99 9.03 4.38 -33.77
CA THR A 99 8.47 3.09 -33.34
C THR A 99 9.23 2.52 -32.14
N VAL A 100 10.57 2.53 -32.18
CA VAL A 100 11.41 2.08 -31.06
C VAL A 100 11.16 2.92 -29.82
N LEU A 101 11.07 4.25 -29.96
CA LEU A 101 10.75 5.16 -28.86
C LEU A 101 9.33 4.90 -28.32
N GLY A 102 8.35 4.66 -29.18
CA GLY A 102 6.97 4.33 -28.80
C GLY A 102 6.89 3.04 -28.00
N ILE A 103 7.57 1.97 -28.46
CA ILE A 103 7.65 0.68 -27.75
C ILE A 103 8.34 0.86 -26.40
N ALA A 104 9.45 1.61 -26.35
CA ALA A 104 10.17 1.87 -25.10
C ALA A 104 9.31 2.65 -24.10
N ALA A 105 8.63 3.71 -24.55
CA ALA A 105 7.72 4.51 -23.72
C ALA A 105 6.56 3.65 -23.21
N PHE A 106 5.94 2.85 -24.08
CA PHE A 106 4.89 1.91 -23.70
C PHE A 106 5.39 0.91 -22.65
N ALA A 107 6.56 0.30 -22.86
CA ALA A 107 7.14 -0.65 -21.92
C ALA A 107 7.37 -0.03 -20.54
N VAL A 108 7.88 1.21 -20.48
CA VAL A 108 8.08 1.94 -19.23
C VAL A 108 6.75 2.24 -18.54
N VAL A 109 5.75 2.74 -19.26
CA VAL A 109 4.42 3.03 -18.71
C VAL A 109 3.73 1.75 -18.22
N PHE A 110 3.77 0.69 -19.03
CA PHE A 110 3.23 -0.62 -18.68
C PHE A 110 3.91 -1.19 -17.43
N TYR A 111 5.23 -1.10 -17.34
CA TYR A 111 5.97 -1.54 -16.16
C TYR A 111 5.54 -0.75 -14.91
N ARG A 112 5.51 0.58 -14.99
CA ARG A 112 5.19 1.44 -13.83
C ARG A 112 3.75 1.27 -13.34
N THR A 113 2.81 1.01 -14.25
CA THR A 113 1.38 0.87 -13.92
C THR A 113 1.01 -0.55 -13.48
N ARG A 114 1.51 -1.57 -14.18
CA ARG A 114 1.09 -2.97 -13.99
C ARG A 114 2.11 -3.85 -13.26
N LEU A 115 3.41 -3.70 -13.57
CA LEU A 115 4.46 -4.62 -13.10
C LEU A 115 5.29 -4.10 -11.92
N ARG A 116 5.09 -2.85 -11.50
CA ARG A 116 5.78 -2.28 -10.34
C ARG A 116 5.35 -2.98 -9.05
N ARG A 117 6.34 -3.46 -8.27
CA ARG A 117 6.10 -4.09 -6.96
C ARG A 117 5.62 -3.05 -5.94
N ILE A 118 4.84 -3.53 -4.96
CA ILE A 118 4.35 -2.75 -3.82
C ILE A 118 4.95 -3.44 -2.58
N PRO A 119 6.00 -2.87 -1.96
CA PRO A 119 6.71 -3.54 -0.88
C PRO A 119 6.01 -3.41 0.48
N THR A 120 5.46 -2.23 0.78
CA THR A 120 4.82 -1.91 2.07
C THR A 120 3.47 -1.23 1.85
N SER A 121 2.65 -1.17 2.90
CA SER A 121 1.29 -0.60 2.85
C SER A 121 1.29 0.89 2.53
N SER A 122 2.38 1.61 2.79
CA SER A 122 2.56 3.02 2.42
C SER A 122 2.55 3.29 0.91
N TYR A 123 2.89 2.29 0.08
CA TYR A 123 2.87 2.43 -1.38
C TYR A 123 1.50 2.11 -2.01
N LEU A 124 0.48 1.79 -1.20
CA LEU A 124 -0.87 1.53 -1.69
C LEU A 124 -1.57 2.83 -2.01
N THR A 125 -2.07 2.93 -3.25
CA THR A 125 -2.88 4.07 -3.68
C THR A 125 -4.31 3.95 -3.15
N PRO A 126 -5.06 5.06 -2.97
CA PRO A 126 -6.46 5.03 -2.56
C PRO A 126 -7.33 4.13 -3.46
N ASN A 127 -7.09 4.13 -4.77
CA ASN A 127 -7.77 3.23 -5.71
C ASN A 127 -7.47 1.76 -5.44
N SER A 128 -6.25 1.42 -5.02
CA SER A 128 -5.91 0.04 -4.65
C SER A 128 -6.58 -0.37 -3.35
N LEU A 129 -6.75 0.56 -2.41
CA LEU A 129 -7.45 0.35 -1.15
C LEU A 129 -8.96 0.22 -1.34
N GLN A 130 -9.63 0.88 -2.28
CA GLN A 130 -11.09 0.75 -2.45
C GLN A 130 -11.53 -0.56 -3.15
N GLY A 131 -10.74 -1.64 -3.08
CA GLY A 131 -11.03 -2.90 -3.76
C GLY A 131 -10.99 -2.83 -5.29
N LYS A 132 -10.51 -1.75 -5.91
CA LYS A 132 -10.49 -1.64 -7.38
C LYS A 132 -9.33 -2.40 -8.02
N ARG A 133 -8.31 -2.78 -7.24
CA ARG A 133 -7.13 -3.49 -7.72
C ARG A 133 -6.91 -4.79 -6.97
N ILE A 134 -6.73 -5.88 -7.72
CA ILE A 134 -6.29 -7.17 -7.19
C ILE A 134 -4.78 -7.26 -7.28
N LEU A 135 -4.15 -7.62 -6.17
CA LEU A 135 -2.72 -7.85 -6.04
C LEU A 135 -2.45 -9.36 -6.06
N LYS A 136 -1.39 -9.78 -6.78
CA LYS A 136 -0.94 -11.17 -6.83
C LYS A 136 0.39 -11.29 -6.11
N GLY A 137 0.55 -12.29 -5.25
CA GLY A 137 1.75 -12.40 -4.43
C GLY A 137 1.88 -13.74 -3.73
N LYS A 138 3.02 -13.95 -3.09
CA LYS A 138 3.32 -15.17 -2.33
C LYS A 138 3.16 -14.91 -0.84
N VAL A 139 2.55 -15.85 -0.13
CA VAL A 139 2.50 -15.79 1.34
C VAL A 139 3.84 -16.27 1.88
N THR A 140 4.47 -15.42 2.68
CA THR A 140 5.83 -15.62 3.20
C THR A 140 5.85 -16.14 4.62
N SER A 141 4.95 -15.62 5.46
CA SER A 141 4.75 -16.11 6.82
C SER A 141 3.31 -15.89 7.27
N VAL A 142 2.89 -16.71 8.23
CA VAL A 142 1.58 -16.62 8.90
C VAL A 142 1.88 -16.64 10.39
N GLY A 143 1.64 -15.53 11.07
CA GLY A 143 1.94 -15.35 12.49
C GLY A 143 0.72 -15.58 13.37
N ASP A 144 -0.43 -15.09 12.90
CA ASP A 144 -1.70 -15.10 13.63
C ASP A 144 -2.76 -15.88 12.84
N SER A 145 -3.88 -16.16 13.49
CA SER A 145 -4.99 -16.95 12.94
C SER A 145 -5.83 -16.20 11.91
N ASP A 146 -5.69 -14.87 11.77
CA ASP A 146 -6.39 -14.02 10.82
C ASP A 146 -5.46 -13.11 9.98
N ASN A 147 -4.14 -13.19 10.21
CA ASN A 147 -3.15 -12.31 9.58
C ASN A 147 -2.03 -13.09 8.88
N PHE A 148 -1.52 -12.55 7.78
CA PHE A 148 -0.36 -13.12 7.09
C PHE A 148 0.51 -12.07 6.39
N ARG A 149 1.76 -12.43 6.10
CA ARG A 149 2.71 -11.60 5.36
C ARG A 149 2.70 -11.95 3.88
N PHE A 150 2.35 -10.97 3.06
CA PHE A 150 2.19 -11.09 1.63
C PHE A 150 3.32 -10.38 0.89
N TYR A 151 4.02 -11.10 0.03
CA TYR A 151 5.04 -10.54 -0.86
C TYR A 151 4.45 -10.34 -2.25
N HIS A 152 4.32 -9.08 -2.70
CA HIS A 152 3.72 -8.76 -3.99
C HIS A 152 4.60 -9.26 -5.16
N THR A 153 4.03 -10.07 -6.05
CA THR A 153 4.68 -10.62 -7.25
C THR A 153 3.85 -10.24 -8.49
N PRO A 154 3.89 -8.97 -8.93
CA PRO A 154 3.06 -8.50 -10.04
C PRO A 154 3.40 -9.26 -11.33
N GLY A 155 2.36 -9.63 -12.09
CA GLY A 155 2.49 -10.43 -13.32
C GLY A 155 2.81 -11.91 -13.10
N GLY A 156 3.22 -12.34 -11.90
CA GLY A 156 3.53 -13.73 -11.59
C GLY A 156 4.53 -14.35 -12.58
N ILE A 157 4.28 -15.58 -13.01
CA ILE A 157 5.19 -16.36 -13.87
C ILE A 157 5.55 -15.61 -15.16
N TRP A 158 4.58 -14.91 -15.77
CA TRP A 158 4.76 -14.12 -17.00
C TRP A 158 5.72 -12.94 -16.84
N ALA A 159 5.85 -12.41 -15.63
CA ALA A 159 6.77 -11.31 -15.33
C ALA A 159 8.12 -11.79 -14.75
N GLY A 160 8.44 -13.07 -14.91
CA GLY A 160 9.70 -13.64 -14.48
C GLY A 160 9.69 -14.25 -13.08
N TRP A 161 8.58 -14.22 -12.34
CA TRP A 161 8.57 -14.73 -10.97
C TRP A 161 8.67 -16.26 -10.94
N GLY A 162 9.73 -16.78 -10.32
CA GLY A 162 10.03 -18.20 -10.21
C GLY A 162 11.26 -18.64 -11.03
N TRP A 163 11.61 -17.93 -12.10
CA TRP A 163 12.74 -18.28 -12.99
C TRP A 163 13.74 -17.14 -13.24
N LEU A 164 13.30 -15.89 -13.19
CA LEU A 164 14.16 -14.69 -13.28
C LEU A 164 14.15 -13.86 -11.99
N ARG A 165 12.97 -13.75 -11.36
CA ARG A 165 12.76 -13.02 -10.11
C ARG A 165 12.39 -14.02 -9.02
N HIS A 166 13.17 -14.05 -7.95
CA HIS A 166 12.94 -14.95 -6.82
C HIS A 166 12.36 -14.20 -5.62
N VAL A 167 11.51 -14.89 -4.86
CA VAL A 167 11.02 -14.39 -3.57
C VAL A 167 12.08 -14.75 -2.52
N PRO A 168 12.62 -13.77 -1.76
CA PRO A 168 13.58 -14.05 -0.70
C PRO A 168 13.03 -15.05 0.32
N LYS A 169 13.84 -16.02 0.73
CA LYS A 169 13.49 -16.97 1.81
C LYS A 169 13.94 -16.49 3.19
N GLU A 170 14.99 -15.67 3.23
CA GLU A 170 15.56 -15.16 4.47
C GLU A 170 14.74 -14.01 5.07
N SER A 171 14.67 -13.97 6.40
CA SER A 171 13.96 -12.91 7.14
C SER A 171 14.50 -11.50 6.83
N LYS A 172 15.82 -11.36 6.64
CA LYS A 172 16.48 -10.09 6.27
C LYS A 172 15.94 -9.53 4.96
N GLY A 173 15.76 -10.39 3.95
CA GLY A 173 15.23 -9.99 2.63
C GLY A 173 13.73 -9.72 2.61
N LEU A 174 13.00 -10.13 3.65
CA LEU A 174 11.56 -9.93 3.79
C LEU A 174 11.20 -8.71 4.64
N LYS A 175 12.13 -8.23 5.48
CA LYS A 175 11.91 -7.05 6.33
C LYS A 175 11.58 -5.83 5.46
N ASN A 176 10.44 -5.18 5.74
CA ASN A 176 9.92 -4.03 4.99
C ASN A 176 9.71 -4.30 3.48
N GLN A 177 9.55 -5.57 3.09
CA GLN A 177 9.28 -6.00 1.71
C GLN A 177 7.98 -6.79 1.56
N THR A 178 7.17 -6.83 2.62
CA THR A 178 5.90 -7.55 2.67
C THR A 178 4.77 -6.67 3.17
N LEU A 179 3.58 -6.84 2.60
CA LEU A 179 2.34 -6.31 3.14
C LEU A 179 1.87 -7.18 4.31
N HIS A 180 1.49 -6.55 5.41
CA HIS A 180 0.78 -7.22 6.49
C HIS A 180 -0.71 -7.25 6.11
N ILE A 181 -1.24 -8.43 5.82
CA ILE A 181 -2.64 -8.59 5.41
C ILE A 181 -3.45 -9.06 6.60
N ARG A 182 -4.55 -8.36 6.89
CA ARG A 182 -5.61 -8.81 7.78
C ARG A 182 -6.76 -9.32 6.94
N VAL A 183 -7.20 -10.55 7.18
CA VAL A 183 -8.30 -11.15 6.42
C VAL A 183 -9.60 -10.37 6.71
N ALA A 184 -10.30 -9.97 5.65
CA ALA A 184 -11.47 -9.12 5.77
C ALA A 184 -12.73 -9.90 6.21
N GLY A 185 -13.53 -9.28 7.06
CA GLY A 185 -14.88 -9.72 7.45
C GLY A 185 -14.95 -10.88 8.44
N VAL A 186 -13.81 -11.40 8.87
CA VAL A 186 -13.71 -12.50 9.83
C VAL A 186 -12.77 -12.14 10.96
N ASP A 187 -13.00 -12.77 12.10
CA ASP A 187 -12.23 -12.59 13.34
C ASP A 187 -11.97 -13.97 13.91
N ALA A 188 -10.70 -14.30 14.11
CA ALA A 188 -10.27 -15.61 14.57
C ALA A 188 -10.05 -15.61 16.09
N PRO A 189 -10.10 -16.77 16.78
CA PRO A 189 -9.76 -16.85 18.18
C PRO A 189 -8.33 -16.38 18.43
N GLU A 190 -8.17 -15.49 19.41
CA GLU A 190 -6.90 -14.85 19.75
C GLU A 190 -5.95 -15.87 20.38
N GLY A 191 -4.69 -15.86 19.95
CA GLY A 191 -3.62 -16.62 20.60
C GLY A 191 -3.23 -16.00 21.94
N ALA A 192 -2.39 -16.73 22.70
CA ALA A 192 -1.83 -16.18 23.94
C ALA A 192 -0.96 -14.96 23.61
N HIS A 193 -1.30 -13.80 24.17
CA HIS A 193 -0.57 -12.56 23.92
C HIS A 193 -0.63 -11.62 25.13
N PHE A 194 0.49 -10.98 25.45
CA PHE A 194 0.62 -10.01 26.55
C PHE A 194 0.07 -10.50 27.91
N GLY A 195 0.37 -11.75 28.30
CA GLY A 195 -0.10 -12.32 29.56
C GLY A 195 -1.56 -12.83 29.53
N MET A 196 -2.31 -12.60 28.44
CA MET A 196 -3.63 -13.19 28.27
C MET A 196 -3.50 -14.66 27.83
N PRO A 197 -4.30 -15.58 28.39
CA PRO A 197 -4.33 -16.97 27.94
C PRO A 197 -4.89 -17.05 26.52
N ALA A 198 -4.45 -18.08 25.79
CA ALA A 198 -4.96 -18.37 24.45
C ALA A 198 -6.45 -18.76 24.52
N GLN A 199 -7.23 -18.28 23.55
CA GLN A 199 -8.59 -18.76 23.38
C GLN A 199 -8.59 -20.20 22.86
N PRO A 200 -9.61 -21.01 23.21
CA PRO A 200 -9.78 -22.33 22.62
C PRO A 200 -9.88 -22.23 21.09
N PHE A 201 -9.31 -23.20 20.37
CA PHE A 201 -9.21 -23.26 18.90
C PHE A 201 -8.28 -22.23 18.23
N SER A 202 -7.55 -21.41 19.00
CA SER A 202 -6.58 -20.45 18.45
C SER A 202 -5.43 -21.13 17.71
N GLN A 203 -4.87 -22.21 18.29
CA GLN A 203 -3.76 -22.95 17.70
C GLN A 203 -4.20 -23.72 16.45
N GLU A 204 -5.38 -24.34 16.48
CA GLU A 204 -5.97 -25.09 15.37
C GLU A 204 -6.29 -24.16 14.20
N SER A 205 -6.87 -22.98 14.48
CA SER A 205 -7.13 -21.95 13.47
C SER A 205 -5.84 -21.46 12.81
N LEU A 206 -4.79 -21.19 13.61
CA LEU A 206 -3.47 -20.80 13.11
C LEU A 206 -2.83 -21.90 12.25
N GLN A 207 -2.89 -23.15 12.69
CA GLN A 207 -2.35 -24.29 11.94
C GLN A 207 -3.07 -24.48 10.60
N TRP A 208 -4.40 -24.36 10.61
CA TRP A 208 -5.20 -24.42 9.39
C TRP A 208 -4.80 -23.31 8.42
N LEU A 209 -4.71 -22.06 8.88
CA LEU A 209 -4.34 -20.93 8.02
C LEU A 209 -2.91 -21.10 7.45
N ARG A 210 -1.97 -21.59 8.27
CA ARG A 210 -0.61 -21.94 7.82
C ARG A 210 -0.63 -23.01 6.74
N GLY A 211 -1.33 -24.12 6.95
CA GLY A 211 -1.42 -25.20 5.97
C GLY A 211 -2.06 -24.75 4.65
N GLU A 212 -3.05 -23.86 4.73
CA GLU A 212 -3.76 -23.40 3.53
C GLU A 212 -3.04 -22.30 2.76
N LEU A 213 -2.30 -21.41 3.43
CA LEU A 213 -1.74 -20.24 2.77
C LEU A 213 -0.23 -20.25 2.61
N LEU A 214 0.52 -20.81 3.56
CA LEU A 214 1.96 -20.65 3.62
C LEU A 214 2.64 -21.14 2.33
N GLY A 215 3.46 -20.28 1.73
CA GLY A 215 4.18 -20.61 0.50
C GLY A 215 3.34 -20.61 -0.78
N LYS A 216 2.00 -20.50 -0.70
CA LYS A 216 1.14 -20.45 -1.89
C LYS A 216 1.10 -19.05 -2.51
N THR A 217 0.80 -18.98 -3.80
CA THR A 217 0.51 -17.72 -4.50
C THR A 217 -0.95 -17.37 -4.33
N VAL A 218 -1.23 -16.23 -3.70
CA VAL A 218 -2.58 -15.76 -3.38
C VAL A 218 -2.90 -14.48 -4.14
N LEU A 219 -4.19 -14.26 -4.37
CA LEU A 219 -4.73 -13.01 -4.84
C LEU A 219 -5.34 -12.27 -3.65
N VAL A 220 -5.03 -10.99 -3.54
CA VAL A 220 -5.48 -10.15 -2.43
C VAL A 220 -6.17 -8.92 -3.00
N LYS A 221 -7.35 -8.60 -2.50
CA LYS A 221 -8.13 -7.39 -2.84
C LYS A 221 -8.16 -6.50 -1.59
N PRO A 222 -7.33 -5.46 -1.54
CA PRO A 222 -7.30 -4.51 -0.42
C PRO A 222 -8.59 -3.69 -0.32
N TYR A 223 -9.04 -3.40 0.90
CA TYR A 223 -10.21 -2.57 1.21
C TYR A 223 -9.88 -1.35 2.08
N ALA A 224 -9.05 -1.54 3.09
CA ALA A 224 -8.69 -0.47 4.02
C ALA A 224 -7.31 -0.71 4.62
N LYS A 225 -6.74 0.36 5.17
CA LYS A 225 -5.52 0.29 5.98
C LYS A 225 -5.92 0.55 7.43
N ASP A 226 -5.48 -0.29 8.36
CA ASP A 226 -5.78 -0.13 9.78
C ASP A 226 -4.70 0.68 10.53
N ARG A 227 -4.94 0.90 11.83
CA ARG A 227 -4.04 1.64 12.73
C ARG A 227 -2.67 0.99 12.96
N TYR A 228 -2.51 -0.28 12.60
CA TYR A 228 -1.27 -1.06 12.75
C TYR A 228 -0.58 -1.27 11.40
N ASP A 229 -0.90 -0.44 10.41
CA ASP A 229 -0.42 -0.54 9.03
C ASP A 229 -0.76 -1.87 8.32
N ARG A 230 -1.71 -2.65 8.86
CA ARG A 230 -2.26 -3.84 8.21
C ARG A 230 -3.26 -3.44 7.16
N VAL A 231 -3.30 -4.23 6.11
CA VAL A 231 -4.17 -4.02 4.97
C VAL A 231 -5.33 -5.00 5.08
N VAL A 232 -6.50 -4.49 5.43
CA VAL A 232 -7.76 -5.25 5.46
C VAL A 232 -8.07 -5.67 4.03
N SER A 233 -8.05 -6.98 3.77
CA SER A 233 -8.16 -7.47 2.41
C SER A 233 -8.92 -8.79 2.33
N MET A 234 -9.69 -8.97 1.26
CA MET A 234 -10.13 -10.30 0.87
C MET A 234 -8.97 -11.05 0.21
N ALA A 235 -8.84 -12.33 0.52
CA ALA A 235 -7.78 -13.17 -0.01
C ALA A 235 -8.36 -14.41 -0.68
N TRP A 236 -7.77 -14.79 -1.82
CA TRP A 236 -8.10 -16.01 -2.54
C TRP A 236 -6.84 -16.81 -2.80
N TYR A 237 -6.92 -18.11 -2.59
CA TYR A 237 -5.83 -19.05 -2.84
C TYR A 237 -6.27 -20.14 -3.82
N PRO A 238 -5.34 -20.74 -4.58
CA PRO A 238 -5.67 -21.80 -5.52
C PRO A 238 -6.24 -23.01 -4.76
N GLY A 239 -7.37 -23.53 -5.25
CA GLY A 239 -7.93 -24.80 -4.78
C GLY A 239 -7.21 -26.00 -5.38
N LEU A 240 -7.72 -27.19 -5.08
CA LEU A 240 -7.21 -28.45 -5.64
C LEU A 240 -7.41 -28.51 -7.16
N ILE A 241 -8.55 -28.01 -7.64
CA ILE A 241 -8.88 -27.95 -9.06
C ILE A 241 -8.23 -26.69 -9.65
N PRO A 242 -7.44 -26.80 -10.72
CA PRO A 242 -6.93 -25.64 -11.46
C PRO A 242 -8.08 -24.70 -11.82
N PHE A 243 -7.83 -23.39 -11.85
CA PHE A 243 -8.83 -22.32 -12.13
C PHE A 243 -9.84 -22.01 -11.01
N PHE A 244 -10.16 -22.96 -10.12
CA PHE A 244 -11.00 -22.66 -8.95
C PHE A 244 -10.18 -22.07 -7.82
N LYS A 245 -10.62 -20.91 -7.32
CA LYS A 245 -9.99 -20.23 -6.21
C LYS A 245 -10.93 -20.26 -5.01
N LYS A 246 -10.37 -20.56 -3.85
CA LYS A 246 -11.09 -20.51 -2.58
C LYS A 246 -10.87 -19.17 -1.91
N ASN A 247 -11.91 -18.60 -1.32
CA ASN A 247 -11.79 -17.38 -0.51
C ASN A 247 -11.44 -17.76 0.93
N VAL A 248 -10.44 -17.10 1.51
CA VAL A 248 -9.95 -17.41 2.86
C VAL A 248 -11.04 -17.20 3.91
N SER A 249 -11.70 -16.05 3.91
CA SER A 249 -12.77 -15.72 4.87
C SER A 249 -13.92 -16.74 4.83
N VAL A 250 -14.34 -17.13 3.62
CA VAL A 250 -15.39 -18.14 3.40
C VAL A 250 -14.99 -19.48 4.02
N GLU A 251 -13.78 -19.95 3.74
CA GLU A 251 -13.32 -21.25 4.21
C GLU A 251 -13.09 -21.27 5.74
N MET A 252 -12.62 -20.16 6.32
CA MET A 252 -12.48 -20.02 7.77
C MET A 252 -13.83 -20.12 8.49
N LEU A 253 -14.87 -19.45 7.96
CA LEU A 253 -16.23 -19.52 8.52
C LEU A 253 -16.82 -20.93 8.35
N LYS A 254 -16.63 -21.53 7.18
CA LYS A 254 -17.11 -22.89 6.88
C LYS A 254 -16.52 -23.95 7.81
N MET A 255 -15.23 -23.84 8.11
CA MET A 255 -14.53 -24.75 9.03
C MET A 255 -14.76 -24.39 10.51
N GLY A 256 -15.42 -23.27 10.81
CA GLY A 256 -15.64 -22.81 12.17
C GLY A 256 -14.35 -22.35 12.88
N TYR A 257 -13.35 -21.87 12.13
CA TYR A 257 -12.10 -21.34 12.67
C TYR A 257 -12.12 -19.82 12.86
N ALA A 258 -13.21 -19.16 12.47
CA ALA A 258 -13.46 -17.75 12.71
C ALA A 258 -14.96 -17.47 12.87
N GLN A 259 -15.26 -16.30 13.42
CA GLN A 259 -16.59 -15.69 13.48
C GLN A 259 -16.64 -14.47 12.56
N ILE A 260 -17.83 -13.93 12.29
CA ILE A 260 -17.96 -12.71 11.49
C ILE A 260 -17.56 -11.49 12.33
N TYR A 261 -16.64 -10.68 11.79
CA TYR A 261 -16.22 -9.43 12.42
C TYR A 261 -17.24 -8.33 12.17
N ARG A 262 -18.02 -7.94 13.19
CA ARG A 262 -19.13 -6.98 13.09
C ARG A 262 -18.82 -5.56 13.58
N GLN A 263 -17.60 -5.29 14.03
CA GLN A 263 -17.24 -4.00 14.63
C GLN A 263 -16.91 -2.94 13.58
N SER A 264 -16.53 -1.74 14.03
CA SER A 264 -16.16 -0.64 13.13
C SER A 264 -14.98 -1.01 12.22
N GLY A 265 -15.05 -0.56 10.97
CA GLY A 265 -14.08 -0.88 9.93
C GLY A 265 -14.17 -2.32 9.41
N ALA A 266 -15.31 -2.99 9.57
CA ALA A 266 -15.58 -4.28 8.95
C ALA A 266 -15.81 -4.14 7.44
N GLU A 267 -15.12 -4.99 6.68
CA GLU A 267 -15.19 -5.03 5.22
C GLU A 267 -15.53 -6.46 4.80
N TYR A 268 -16.64 -6.64 4.08
CA TYR A 268 -17.13 -7.97 3.68
C TYR A 268 -17.04 -8.22 2.17
N GLY A 269 -16.59 -7.22 1.41
CA GLY A 269 -16.44 -7.35 -0.04
C GLY A 269 -17.72 -7.75 -0.79
N GLY A 270 -18.89 -7.41 -0.25
CA GLY A 270 -20.21 -7.77 -0.81
C GLY A 270 -20.69 -9.18 -0.46
N MET A 271 -20.00 -9.92 0.42
CA MET A 271 -20.30 -11.32 0.75
C MET A 271 -20.93 -11.50 2.15
N LEU A 272 -21.45 -10.43 2.77
CA LEU A 272 -21.98 -10.49 4.13
C LEU A 272 -23.07 -11.56 4.30
N SER A 273 -24.04 -11.63 3.40
CA SER A 273 -25.10 -12.65 3.44
C SER A 273 -24.55 -14.08 3.35
N THR A 274 -23.49 -14.29 2.55
CA THR A 274 -22.81 -15.59 2.47
C THR A 274 -22.13 -15.93 3.79
N PHE A 275 -21.49 -14.94 4.42
CA PHE A 275 -20.83 -15.13 5.70
C PHE A 275 -21.82 -15.49 6.80
N GLU A 276 -22.96 -14.78 6.87
CA GLU A 276 -24.04 -15.05 7.84
C GLU A 276 -24.59 -16.47 7.71
N ASN A 277 -24.83 -16.92 6.47
CA ASN A 277 -25.29 -18.28 6.20
C ASN A 277 -24.26 -19.34 6.63
N LEU A 278 -22.98 -19.11 6.36
CA LEU A 278 -21.90 -20.02 6.75
C LEU A 278 -21.72 -20.07 8.27
N GLU A 279 -21.75 -18.91 8.94
CA GLU A 279 -21.67 -18.84 10.40
C GLU A 279 -22.88 -19.56 11.04
N ALA A 280 -24.10 -19.35 10.52
CA ALA A 280 -25.29 -20.06 10.97
C ALA A 280 -25.20 -21.58 10.74
N GLN A 281 -24.62 -22.01 9.63
CA GLN A 281 -24.36 -23.44 9.38
C GLN A 281 -23.34 -24.00 10.38
N ALA A 282 -22.21 -23.33 10.59
CA ALA A 282 -21.18 -23.75 11.54
C ALA A 282 -21.72 -23.82 12.98
N LYS A 283 -22.58 -22.87 13.38
CA LYS A 283 -23.32 -22.88 14.66
C LYS A 283 -24.23 -24.08 14.80
N ARG A 284 -25.04 -24.39 13.77
CA ARG A 284 -25.96 -25.55 13.78
C ARG A 284 -25.22 -26.88 13.90
N HIS A 285 -24.09 -27.02 13.21
CA HIS A 285 -23.28 -28.23 13.24
C HIS A 285 -22.25 -28.27 14.38
N LYS A 286 -22.17 -27.21 15.20
CA LYS A 286 -21.21 -27.08 16.31
C LYS A 286 -19.76 -27.32 15.86
N THR A 287 -19.38 -26.79 14.69
CA THR A 287 -18.06 -26.97 14.09
C THR A 287 -17.04 -26.00 14.70
N GLY A 288 -15.82 -26.48 15.00
CA GLY A 288 -14.70 -25.63 15.43
C GLY A 288 -15.03 -24.84 16.70
N ILE A 289 -14.87 -23.51 16.67
CA ILE A 289 -15.15 -22.62 17.80
C ILE A 289 -16.58 -22.77 18.35
N TRP A 290 -17.54 -23.19 17.51
CA TRP A 290 -18.95 -23.36 17.88
C TRP A 290 -19.26 -24.65 18.64
N SER A 291 -18.28 -25.54 18.81
CA SER A 291 -18.39 -26.73 19.66
C SER A 291 -18.36 -26.42 21.16
N GLN A 292 -17.93 -25.22 21.53
CA GLN A 292 -17.73 -24.82 22.92
C GLN A 292 -19.05 -24.51 23.65
N LYS A 293 -19.11 -24.81 24.95
CA LYS A 293 -20.30 -24.52 25.78
C LYS A 293 -20.51 -23.02 26.06
N LYS A 294 -19.42 -22.26 26.20
CA LYS A 294 -19.42 -20.80 26.39
C LYS A 294 -18.44 -20.19 25.39
N MET A 295 -18.93 -19.83 24.21
CA MET A 295 -18.13 -19.16 23.20
C MET A 295 -18.11 -17.65 23.48
N VAL A 296 -16.92 -17.10 23.68
CA VAL A 296 -16.69 -15.67 23.84
C VAL A 296 -16.05 -15.16 22.55
N SER A 297 -16.56 -14.05 22.03
CA SER A 297 -16.02 -13.41 20.84
C SER A 297 -14.60 -12.91 21.13
N ALA A 298 -13.70 -12.90 20.15
CA ALA A 298 -12.31 -12.48 20.40
C ALA A 298 -12.22 -11.04 20.92
N ALA A 299 -13.06 -10.15 20.40
CA ALA A 299 -13.15 -8.79 20.90
C ALA A 299 -13.71 -8.68 22.34
N ASP A 300 -14.64 -9.54 22.73
CA ASP A 300 -15.17 -9.52 24.10
C ASP A 300 -14.20 -10.15 25.09
N HIS A 301 -13.45 -11.18 24.68
CA HIS A 301 -12.33 -11.71 25.46
C HIS A 301 -11.33 -10.59 25.77
N LYS A 302 -10.93 -9.83 24.74
CA LYS A 302 -10.03 -8.68 24.93
C LYS A 302 -10.60 -7.64 25.89
N LYS A 303 -11.90 -7.33 25.82
CA LYS A 303 -12.55 -6.39 26.77
C LYS A 303 -12.57 -6.94 28.19
N GLN A 304 -12.75 -8.24 28.38
CA GLN A 304 -12.80 -8.86 29.72
C GLN A 304 -11.45 -8.74 30.43
N TYR A 305 -10.34 -9.05 29.77
CA TYR A 305 -9.01 -8.95 30.37
C TYR A 305 -8.58 -7.50 30.58
N LEU A 306 -8.85 -6.60 29.62
CA LEU A 306 -8.56 -5.17 29.80
C LEU A 306 -9.35 -4.56 30.96
N ARG A 307 -10.60 -5.01 31.20
CA ARG A 307 -11.38 -4.59 32.37
C ARG A 307 -10.87 -5.22 33.67
N GLY A 308 -10.54 -6.50 33.64
CA GLY A 308 -9.98 -7.22 34.79
C GLY A 308 -8.69 -6.60 35.30
N ASP A 309 -7.80 -6.18 34.38
CA ASP A 309 -6.57 -5.45 34.75
C ASP A 309 -6.89 -4.07 35.35
N THR A 310 -7.86 -3.33 34.79
CA THR A 310 -8.25 -2.02 35.37
C THR A 310 -8.95 -2.15 36.71
N ASP A 311 -9.77 -3.18 36.90
CA ASP A 311 -10.48 -3.43 38.15
C ASP A 311 -9.49 -3.93 39.22
N ALA A 312 -8.52 -4.78 38.86
CA ALA A 312 -7.43 -5.18 39.76
C ALA A 312 -6.53 -4.01 40.16
N LEU A 313 -6.17 -3.13 39.22
CA LEU A 313 -5.41 -1.91 39.52
C LEU A 313 -6.19 -0.93 40.41
N ASN A 314 -7.51 -0.82 40.22
CA ASN A 314 -8.37 0.01 41.05
C ASN A 314 -8.60 -0.60 42.44
N ASP A 315 -8.72 -1.92 42.55
CA ASP A 315 -8.83 -2.63 43.83
C ASP A 315 -7.53 -2.54 44.63
N ASP A 316 -6.37 -2.65 43.99
CA ASP A 316 -5.06 -2.45 44.63
C ASP A 316 -4.87 -0.99 45.09
N ALA A 317 -5.31 -0.01 44.28
CA ALA A 317 -5.29 1.42 44.67
C ALA A 317 -6.24 1.74 45.83
N ASN A 318 -7.39 1.07 45.92
CA ASN A 318 -8.38 1.25 47.00
C ASN A 318 -7.97 0.54 48.30
N LYS A 319 -7.11 -0.49 48.20
CA LYS A 319 -6.54 -1.20 49.35
C LYS A 319 -5.34 -0.47 49.96
N ASP A 320 -4.65 0.35 49.18
CA ASP A 320 -3.54 1.19 49.64
C ASP A 320 -4.03 2.53 50.24
N SER A 321 -5.14 3.08 49.74
CA SER A 321 -5.78 4.29 50.28
C SER A 321 -6.44 4.08 51.65
N THR A 322 -6.79 2.84 52.01
CA THR A 322 -7.33 2.49 53.34
C THR A 322 -6.26 2.25 54.41
N LYS A 323 -4.97 2.36 54.06
CA LYS A 323 -3.82 2.29 54.99
C LYS A 323 -2.95 3.54 55.03
N THR A 324 -3.32 4.61 54.34
CA THR A 324 -2.64 5.89 54.46
C THR A 324 -3.17 6.68 55.65
N LEU A 325 -2.56 6.46 56.82
CA LEU A 325 -2.57 7.44 57.93
C LEU A 325 -2.19 8.81 57.36
N SER A 326 -2.90 9.84 57.83
CA SER A 326 -2.75 11.20 57.33
C SER A 326 -1.29 11.65 57.42
N SER A 327 -0.83 12.47 56.48
CA SER A 327 0.55 12.98 56.44
C SER A 327 0.98 13.68 57.74
N LEU A 328 0.03 14.09 58.59
CA LEU A 328 0.27 14.65 59.91
C LEU A 328 0.63 13.58 60.96
N GLU A 329 -0.04 12.43 60.97
CA GLU A 329 0.27 11.32 61.88
C GLU A 329 1.64 10.68 61.58
N LYS A 330 2.00 10.58 60.29
CA LYS A 330 3.35 10.12 59.89
C LYS A 330 4.45 11.11 60.32
N LEU A 331 4.14 12.40 60.39
CA LEU A 331 5.07 13.45 60.82
C LEU A 331 5.25 13.48 62.34
N GLU A 332 4.20 13.18 63.10
CA GLU A 332 4.28 13.01 64.55
C GLU A 332 5.04 11.75 64.96
N LEU A 333 4.79 10.61 64.28
CA LEU A 333 5.56 9.39 64.50
C LEU A 333 7.04 9.54 64.13
N PHE A 334 7.34 10.30 63.06
CA PHE A 334 8.72 10.57 62.66
C PHE A 334 9.45 11.42 63.71
N LYS A 335 8.82 12.49 64.22
CA LYS A 335 9.37 13.35 65.29
C LYS A 335 9.55 12.60 66.62
N ALA A 336 8.68 11.65 66.93
CA ALA A 336 8.83 10.80 68.12
C ALA A 336 10.00 9.81 68.02
N SER A 337 10.33 9.37 66.80
CA SER A 337 11.41 8.40 66.56
C SER A 337 12.83 9.02 66.53
N THR A 338 12.96 10.32 66.21
CA THR A 338 14.28 10.97 66.07
C THR A 338 14.91 11.41 67.40
N GLY A 339 14.24 11.17 68.53
CA GLY A 339 14.72 11.55 69.87
C GLY A 339 15.53 10.47 70.61
N LYS A 340 15.76 9.28 70.04
CA LYS A 340 16.54 8.22 70.68
C LYS A 340 17.41 7.45 69.69
N SER A 341 18.58 7.06 70.21
CA SER A 341 19.64 6.20 69.66
C SER A 341 20.48 6.76 68.51
N GLN A 342 21.62 7.34 68.91
CA GLN A 342 22.91 6.99 68.32
C GLN A 342 23.24 5.51 68.60
N HIS A 343 24.10 4.94 67.74
CA HIS A 343 24.54 3.54 67.63
C HIS A 343 23.59 2.61 66.85
N GLU A 344 23.91 2.34 65.58
CA GLU A 344 24.73 1.19 65.16
C GLU A 344 25.05 1.30 63.66
N GLU A 345 26.32 1.08 63.31
CA GLU A 345 26.79 0.96 61.94
C GLU A 345 26.36 -0.38 61.34
N GLY A 346 25.82 -0.35 60.13
CA GLY A 346 25.66 -1.55 59.32
C GLY A 346 24.60 -1.41 58.24
N VAL A 347 25.02 -1.57 56.98
CA VAL A 347 24.20 -1.77 55.77
C VAL A 347 23.67 -0.49 55.11
N VAL A 348 24.53 0.21 54.35
CA VAL A 348 24.07 1.19 53.34
C VAL A 348 25.00 1.16 52.12
N GLU A 349 24.76 0.24 51.18
CA GLU A 349 25.23 0.41 49.79
C GLU A 349 24.11 0.27 48.74
N SER A 350 22.93 -0.29 49.08
CA SER A 350 21.80 -0.42 48.13
C SER A 350 20.79 0.73 48.18
N GLY A 351 20.87 1.64 49.16
CA GLY A 351 19.94 2.79 49.29
C GLY A 351 20.34 4.02 48.48
N PHE A 352 21.62 4.15 48.10
CA PHE A 352 22.13 5.34 47.42
C PHE A 352 21.86 5.30 45.90
N GLU A 353 21.89 4.12 45.28
CA GLU A 353 21.54 3.95 43.86
C GLU A 353 20.05 4.17 43.60
N VAL A 354 19.15 3.70 44.48
CA VAL A 354 17.70 3.89 44.33
C VAL A 354 17.31 5.38 44.44
N SER A 355 18.01 6.14 45.29
CA SER A 355 17.80 7.59 45.41
C SER A 355 18.31 8.36 44.18
N ALA A 356 19.45 7.93 43.61
CA ALA A 356 20.01 8.53 42.40
C ALA A 356 19.13 8.27 41.16
N ASP A 357 18.59 7.06 41.02
CA ASP A 357 17.69 6.69 39.93
C ASP A 357 16.35 7.42 40.03
N PHE A 358 15.82 7.61 41.24
CA PHE A 358 14.62 8.41 41.47
C PHE A 358 14.84 9.88 41.10
N LEU A 359 15.99 10.46 41.46
CA LEU A 359 16.33 11.84 41.06
C LEU A 359 16.45 11.99 39.55
N LYS A 360 17.08 11.01 38.89
CA LYS A 360 17.26 10.99 37.42
C LYS A 360 15.90 10.88 36.71
N MET A 361 14.99 10.07 37.26
CA MET A 361 13.63 9.94 36.76
C MET A 361 12.81 11.23 36.95
N GLN A 362 12.91 11.89 38.11
CA GLN A 362 12.27 13.19 38.35
C GLN A 362 12.79 14.26 37.38
N GLN A 363 14.09 14.26 37.10
CA GLN A 363 14.71 15.19 36.16
C GLN A 363 14.24 14.94 34.72
N GLN A 364 14.15 13.67 34.28
CA GLN A 364 13.58 13.32 32.97
C GLN A 364 12.11 13.75 32.84
N LEU A 365 11.33 13.60 33.90
CA LEU A 365 9.94 14.06 33.95
C LEU A 365 9.82 15.58 33.84
N SER A 366 10.72 16.34 34.48
CA SER A 366 10.73 17.81 34.34
C SER A 366 11.10 18.27 32.92
N VAL A 367 12.07 17.61 32.28
CA VAL A 367 12.48 17.92 30.90
C VAL A 367 11.33 17.60 29.93
N SER A 368 10.70 16.45 30.09
CA SER A 368 9.56 16.06 29.24
C SER A 368 8.36 17.01 29.39
N LYS A 369 8.08 17.49 30.61
CA LYS A 369 7.04 18.53 30.83
C LYS A 369 7.38 19.84 30.13
N GLN A 370 8.64 20.26 30.17
CA GLN A 370 9.09 21.47 29.51
C GLN A 370 8.98 21.34 27.97
N GLU A 371 9.38 20.20 27.41
CA GLU A 371 9.20 19.91 25.98
C GLU A 371 7.72 19.95 25.57
N MET A 372 6.83 19.35 26.37
CA MET A 372 5.39 19.38 26.12
C MET A 372 4.81 20.79 26.11
N ASN A 373 5.25 21.66 27.03
CA ASN A 373 4.82 23.07 27.04
C ASN A 373 5.30 23.81 25.79
N THR A 374 6.55 23.60 25.35
CA THR A 374 7.06 24.22 24.12
C THR A 374 6.33 23.75 22.86
N LEU A 375 5.88 22.48 22.82
CA LEU A 375 5.08 21.95 21.73
C LEU A 375 3.66 22.55 21.73
N GLN A 376 3.06 22.75 22.90
CA GLN A 376 1.76 23.43 23.01
C GLN A 376 1.81 24.87 22.53
N GLU A 377 2.87 25.63 22.88
CA GLU A 377 3.06 26.99 22.37
C GLU A 377 3.20 27.01 20.84
N ARG A 378 3.98 26.08 20.26
CA ARG A 378 4.12 25.95 18.80
C ARG A 378 2.81 25.61 18.10
N ILE A 379 2.01 24.72 18.68
CA ILE A 379 0.68 24.38 18.14
C ILE A 379 -0.23 25.62 18.16
N SER A 380 -0.24 26.36 19.27
CA SER A 380 -1.05 27.58 19.37
C SER A 380 -0.63 28.66 18.35
N GLY A 381 0.67 28.77 18.05
CA GLY A 381 1.18 29.66 17.01
C GLY A 381 0.72 29.25 15.62
N LEU A 382 0.78 27.97 15.28
CA LEU A 382 0.30 27.45 14.00
C LEU A 382 -1.21 27.61 13.83
N GLU A 383 -1.99 27.47 14.90
CA GLU A 383 -3.44 27.74 14.86
C GLU A 383 -3.74 29.21 14.58
N LYS A 384 -2.93 30.13 15.11
CA LYS A 384 -3.04 31.56 14.83
C LYS A 384 -2.69 31.88 13.37
N GLU A 385 -1.59 31.33 12.85
CA GLU A 385 -1.22 31.48 11.43
C GLU A 385 -2.29 30.89 10.50
N LEU A 386 -2.85 29.74 10.83
CA LEU A 386 -3.94 29.13 10.05
C LEU A 386 -5.19 30.03 10.04
N THR A 387 -5.46 30.73 11.14
CA THR A 387 -6.58 31.66 11.25
C THR A 387 -6.34 32.91 10.42
N GLU A 388 -5.14 33.47 10.44
CA GLU A 388 -4.74 34.60 9.57
C GLU A 388 -4.81 34.23 8.08
N VAL A 389 -4.36 33.03 7.70
CA VAL A 389 -4.48 32.55 6.31
C VAL A 389 -5.95 32.37 5.91
N ARG A 390 -6.81 31.90 6.82
CA ARG A 390 -8.26 31.79 6.56
C ARG A 390 -8.92 33.16 6.37
N GLU A 391 -8.52 34.16 7.16
CA GLU A 391 -9.01 35.53 7.01
C GLU A 391 -8.51 36.16 5.69
N LEU A 392 -7.25 35.93 5.30
CA LEU A 392 -6.71 36.38 4.01
C LEU A 392 -7.44 35.76 2.80
N ILE A 393 -7.80 34.47 2.89
CA ILE A 393 -8.60 33.79 1.86
C ILE A 393 -10.03 34.34 1.82
N ALA A 394 -10.61 34.70 2.97
CA ALA A 394 -11.94 35.30 3.03
C ALA A 394 -12.00 36.73 2.48
N PHE A 395 -10.90 37.49 2.56
CA PHE A 395 -10.83 38.89 2.11
C PHE A 395 -10.52 39.05 0.61
N ASN A 396 -10.10 37.99 -0.08
CA ASN A 396 -9.84 38.04 -1.52
C ASN A 396 -10.38 36.78 -2.23
N PRO A 397 -11.69 36.71 -2.51
CA PRO A 397 -12.22 35.66 -3.34
C PRO A 397 -11.80 35.97 -4.78
N ILE A 398 -10.84 35.18 -5.28
CA ILE A 398 -10.42 35.02 -6.70
C ILE A 398 -9.11 35.73 -7.07
N LYS A 399 -8.03 34.93 -7.14
CA LYS A 399 -7.36 34.58 -8.41
C LYS A 399 -6.71 33.20 -8.33
#